data_AF-A0A162W0I0-F1
#
_entry.id   AF-A0A162W0I0-F1
#
_cell.length_a   1.000
_cell.length_b   1.000
_cell.length_c   1.000
_cell.angle_alpha   90.00
_cell.angle_beta   90.00
_cell.angle_gamma   90.00
#
_symmetry.space_group_name_H-M   'P 1'
#
loop_
_entity.id
_entity.type
_entity.pdbx_description
1 polymer ?
#
loop_
_entity_poly.entity_id
_entity_poly.type
_entity_poly.pdbx_seq_one_letter_code
_entity_poly.pdbx_strand_id
1 'polypeptide(L)'
;MLSQSVLALALAPVALAHFNLNYPSSRGFDEDKEPTFPCGGYDTVQSQRTNFPISGGPIQLKLGHQQTNIGVYLAVGDNPGDGFSVVLYPQFQVSGFGDFCLGDVSIPSSLNVTDGTKASIQVITNAHGEGGLYQCTDVNLVNTPLSQSDYTTNCKNGTGISVSQENISGNPNSTSTSASGSAAASPTASSTSGASQAKAASWVLGAVGVVGLAML
;
A
#
# COMPACT_ATOMS: atom_id res chain seq x y z
N MET A 1 10.01 -41.03 -31.96
CA MET A 1 8.86 -40.57 -31.16
C MET A 1 9.37 -39.41 -30.32
N LEU A 2 8.86 -38.19 -30.52
CA LEU A 2 9.32 -37.03 -29.74
C LEU A 2 8.51 -36.96 -28.44
N SER A 3 9.20 -36.77 -27.32
CA SER A 3 8.58 -36.67 -26.00
C SER A 3 7.99 -35.27 -25.82
N GLN A 4 6.67 -35.18 -25.64
CA GLN A 4 5.97 -33.92 -25.47
C GLN A 4 6.09 -33.45 -24.01
N SER A 5 7.20 -32.79 -23.67
CA SER A 5 7.39 -32.18 -22.35
C SER A 5 6.43 -30.99 -22.16
N VAL A 6 5.26 -31.24 -21.56
CA VAL A 6 4.32 -30.19 -21.16
C VAL A 6 4.90 -29.42 -19.96
N LEU A 7 5.36 -28.20 -20.22
CA LEU A 7 5.85 -27.29 -19.18
C LEU A 7 4.64 -26.68 -18.44
N ALA A 8 4.21 -27.33 -17.36
CA ALA A 8 3.15 -26.82 -16.49
C ALA A 8 3.67 -25.62 -15.68
N LEU A 9 3.45 -24.41 -16.21
CA LEU A 9 3.74 -23.17 -15.50
C LEU A 9 2.68 -23.00 -14.39
N ALA A 10 3.03 -23.37 -13.16
CA ALA A 10 2.13 -23.24 -12.02
C ALA A 10 1.92 -21.74 -11.69
N LEU A 11 0.75 -21.21 -11.99
CA LEU A 11 0.30 -19.92 -11.46
C LEU A 11 0.05 -20.11 -9.96
N ALA A 12 1.05 -19.82 -9.14
CA ALA A 12 0.83 -19.63 -7.71
C ALA A 12 -0.12 -18.43 -7.53
N PRO A 13 -1.20 -18.53 -6.73
CA PRO A 13 -2.03 -17.38 -6.43
C PRO A 13 -1.20 -16.34 -5.69
N VAL A 14 -1.26 -15.09 -6.13
CA VAL A 14 -0.70 -13.97 -5.38
C VAL A 14 -1.59 -13.79 -4.15
N ALA A 15 -1.12 -14.32 -3.01
CA ALA A 15 -1.81 -14.15 -1.74
C ALA A 15 -1.62 -12.71 -1.26
N LEU A 16 -2.60 -11.85 -1.55
CA LEU A 16 -2.69 -10.52 -0.95
C LEU A 16 -2.84 -10.68 0.56
N ALA A 17 -2.06 -9.87 1.30
CA ALA A 17 -1.89 -9.97 2.73
C ALA A 17 -2.99 -9.22 3.50
N HIS A 18 -4.25 -9.59 3.25
CA HIS A 18 -5.41 -8.91 3.80
C HIS A 18 -5.37 -8.79 5.33
N PHE A 19 -5.95 -7.71 5.86
CA PHE A 19 -6.07 -7.50 7.30
C PHE A 19 -7.51 -7.17 7.70
N ASN A 20 -7.78 -7.01 8.99
CA ASN A 20 -9.05 -6.44 9.45
C ASN A 20 -8.80 -5.41 10.54
N LEU A 21 -9.40 -4.23 10.41
CA LEU A 21 -9.42 -3.20 11.45
C LEU A 21 -10.62 -3.45 12.39
N ASN A 22 -10.35 -4.19 13.46
CA ASN A 22 -11.37 -4.62 14.43
C ASN A 22 -11.73 -3.50 15.42
N TYR A 23 -10.77 -2.66 15.81
CA TYR A 23 -11.00 -1.50 16.68
C TYR A 23 -10.03 -0.35 16.33
N PRO A 24 -10.49 0.92 16.30
CA PRO A 24 -11.89 1.34 16.32
C PRO A 24 -12.69 0.75 15.14
N SER A 25 -14.02 0.66 15.24
CA SER A 25 -14.82 -0.10 14.27
C SER A 25 -14.60 0.40 12.84
N SER A 26 -14.15 -0.48 11.93
CA SER A 26 -13.96 -0.10 10.53
C SER A 26 -15.27 0.25 9.82
N ARG A 27 -15.18 1.03 8.74
CA ARG A 27 -16.31 1.36 7.86
C ARG A 27 -16.95 0.13 7.20
N GLY A 28 -16.18 -0.94 7.07
CA GLY A 28 -16.55 -2.20 6.46
C GLY A 28 -15.29 -2.98 6.05
N PHE A 29 -15.49 -4.21 5.56
CA PHE A 29 -14.42 -5.05 5.07
C PHE A 29 -14.92 -5.96 3.95
N ASP A 30 -14.17 -6.00 2.86
CA ASP A 30 -14.32 -6.89 1.71
C ASP A 30 -12.92 -7.02 1.09
N GLU A 31 -12.38 -8.24 1.10
CA GLU A 31 -10.98 -8.50 0.73
C GLU A 31 -10.67 -8.10 -0.71
N ASP A 32 -11.59 -8.36 -1.65
CA ASP A 32 -11.45 -7.96 -3.05
C ASP A 32 -11.41 -6.43 -3.24
N LYS A 33 -11.97 -5.66 -2.30
CA LYS A 33 -11.97 -4.19 -2.35
C LYS A 33 -10.86 -3.55 -1.55
N GLU A 34 -10.19 -4.27 -0.65
CA GLU A 34 -9.18 -3.73 0.25
C GLU A 34 -8.02 -2.96 -0.44
N PRO A 35 -7.57 -3.32 -1.68
CA PRO A 35 -6.62 -2.50 -2.46
C PRO A 35 -7.16 -1.15 -2.96
N THR A 36 -8.45 -0.85 -2.76
CA THR A 36 -9.09 0.38 -3.26
C THR A 36 -8.90 1.55 -2.28
N PHE A 37 -7.96 2.43 -2.59
CA PHE A 37 -7.76 3.68 -1.86
C PHE A 37 -9.01 4.60 -1.96
N PRO A 38 -9.39 5.34 -0.89
CA PRO A 38 -8.70 5.44 0.41
C PRO A 38 -9.12 4.41 1.45
N CYS A 39 -10.30 3.79 1.36
CA CYS A 39 -10.89 3.07 2.50
C CYS A 39 -11.34 1.65 2.18
N GLY A 40 -10.63 0.95 1.28
CA GLY A 40 -11.01 -0.39 0.82
C GLY A 40 -12.33 -0.38 0.07
N GLY A 41 -12.62 0.71 -0.66
CA GLY A 41 -13.90 0.96 -1.32
C GLY A 41 -15.06 1.36 -0.37
N TYR A 42 -14.80 1.54 0.93
CA TYR A 42 -15.78 2.02 1.91
C TYR A 42 -15.66 3.54 2.12
N ASP A 43 -15.96 4.31 1.07
CA ASP A 43 -15.69 5.75 1.06
C ASP A 43 -16.75 6.58 1.83
N THR A 44 -17.91 6.01 2.10
CA THR A 44 -18.96 6.63 2.92
C THR A 44 -18.63 6.56 4.41
N VAL A 45 -18.61 7.72 5.07
CA VAL A 45 -18.40 7.82 6.52
C VAL A 45 -19.52 7.14 7.33
N GLN A 46 -19.15 6.54 8.47
CA GLN A 46 -20.10 5.90 9.38
C GLN A 46 -20.97 6.94 10.10
N SER A 47 -22.27 6.63 10.23
CA SER A 47 -23.21 7.41 11.04
C SER A 47 -23.00 7.21 12.55
N GLN A 48 -22.36 6.11 12.95
CA GLN A 48 -21.97 5.81 14.32
C GLN A 48 -20.43 5.79 14.37
N ARG A 49 -19.86 6.77 15.08
CA ARG A 49 -18.41 6.92 15.25
C ARG A 49 -17.97 6.36 16.58
N THR A 50 -16.78 5.76 16.61
CA THR A 50 -16.18 5.31 17.88
C THR A 50 -15.59 6.52 18.61
N ASN A 51 -15.78 6.62 19.92
CA ASN A 51 -15.06 7.63 20.71
C ASN A 51 -13.60 7.18 20.86
N PHE A 52 -12.67 8.04 20.44
CA PHE A 52 -11.23 7.76 20.45
C PHE A 52 -10.49 8.82 21.28
N PRO A 53 -9.70 8.46 22.31
CA PRO A 53 -9.08 9.46 23.16
C PRO A 53 -7.98 10.23 22.43
N ILE A 54 -8.03 11.56 22.53
CA ILE A 54 -6.99 12.46 22.02
C ILE A 54 -5.62 12.11 22.62
N SER A 55 -5.61 11.69 23.88
CA SER A 55 -4.41 11.31 24.64
C SER A 55 -3.73 10.02 24.17
N GLY A 56 -4.44 9.14 23.45
CA GLY A 56 -3.97 7.78 23.17
C GLY A 56 -5.09 6.75 23.23
N GLY A 57 -5.21 5.93 22.18
CA GLY A 57 -6.11 4.78 22.15
C GLY A 57 -5.52 3.62 21.34
N PRO A 58 -5.98 2.37 21.55
CA PRO A 58 -5.47 1.22 20.84
C PRO A 58 -6.04 1.15 19.41
N ILE A 59 -5.25 0.55 18.51
CA ILE A 59 -5.73 0.05 17.21
C ILE A 59 -5.57 -1.47 17.20
N GLN A 60 -6.70 -2.18 17.13
CA GLN A 60 -6.74 -3.63 17.00
C GLN A 60 -6.85 -4.02 15.54
N LEU A 61 -5.84 -4.74 15.07
CA LEU A 61 -5.80 -5.37 13.76
C LEU A 61 -5.91 -6.89 13.90
N LYS A 62 -6.27 -7.54 12.80
CA LYS A 62 -6.06 -8.97 12.57
C LYS A 62 -5.30 -9.14 11.26
N LEU A 63 -4.09 -9.69 11.32
CA LEU A 63 -3.17 -9.78 10.18
C LEU A 63 -3.25 -11.15 9.51
N GLY A 64 -3.45 -11.16 8.19
CA GLY A 64 -3.52 -12.38 7.37
C GLY A 64 -2.18 -12.90 6.86
N HIS A 65 -1.05 -12.24 7.14
CA HIS A 65 0.26 -12.58 6.59
C HIS A 65 1.39 -12.57 7.64
N GLN A 66 2.44 -13.37 7.40
CA GLN A 66 3.54 -13.62 8.34
C GLN A 66 4.42 -12.40 8.63
N GLN A 67 4.56 -11.48 7.66
CA GLN A 67 5.26 -10.21 7.81
C GLN A 67 4.44 -9.12 7.15
N THR A 68 4.13 -8.05 7.87
CA THR A 68 3.25 -6.98 7.39
C THR A 68 3.82 -5.63 7.81
N ASN A 69 4.13 -4.77 6.84
CA ASN A 69 4.39 -3.36 7.08
C ASN A 69 3.06 -2.65 7.33
N ILE A 70 2.99 -1.77 8.32
CA ILE A 70 1.78 -1.09 8.79
C ILE A 70 2.11 0.39 8.98
N GLY A 71 1.19 1.27 8.60
CA GLY A 71 1.26 2.71 8.87
C GLY A 71 -0.12 3.25 9.21
N VAL A 72 -0.18 4.26 10.10
CA VAL A 72 -1.45 4.81 10.62
C VAL A 72 -1.50 6.32 10.37
N TYR A 73 -2.59 6.74 9.74
CA TYR A 73 -2.79 8.11 9.27
C TYR A 73 -4.14 8.68 9.75
N LEU A 74 -4.23 10.00 9.87
CA LEU A 74 -5.43 10.73 10.29
C LEU A 74 -5.81 11.79 9.26
N ALA A 75 -7.12 11.95 9.08
CA ALA A 75 -7.71 13.14 8.48
C ALA A 75 -8.75 13.74 9.44
N VAL A 76 -8.64 15.03 9.74
CA VAL A 76 -9.56 15.74 10.64
C VAL A 76 -10.74 16.30 9.84
N GLY A 77 -11.97 16.09 10.32
CA GLY A 77 -13.20 16.53 9.68
C GLY A 77 -14.33 15.50 9.77
N ASP A 78 -15.56 15.92 9.43
CA ASP A 78 -16.70 15.02 9.35
C ASP A 78 -16.62 14.11 8.10
N ASN A 79 -16.31 14.67 6.93
CA ASN A 79 -16.08 13.85 5.74
C ASN A 79 -14.80 14.31 5.03
N PRO A 80 -13.62 13.78 5.42
CA PRO A 80 -12.35 14.22 4.87
C PRO A 80 -11.98 13.62 3.51
N GLY A 81 -12.80 12.71 2.96
CA GLY A 81 -12.50 12.02 1.71
C GLY A 81 -11.19 11.23 1.80
N ASP A 82 -10.21 11.61 0.99
CA ASP A 82 -8.86 11.03 0.88
C ASP A 82 -7.77 11.80 1.65
N GLY A 83 -8.13 12.85 2.42
CA GLY A 83 -7.22 13.80 3.06
C GLY A 83 -6.32 13.30 4.21
N PHE A 84 -5.96 12.02 4.23
CA PHE A 84 -5.13 11.33 5.26
C PHE A 84 -3.66 11.79 5.22
N SER A 85 -3.43 13.01 5.71
CA SER A 85 -2.16 13.74 5.61
C SER A 85 -1.35 13.79 6.90
N VAL A 86 -1.96 13.45 8.04
CA VAL A 86 -1.27 13.39 9.33
C VAL A 86 -0.81 11.96 9.58
N VAL A 87 0.48 11.76 9.87
CA VAL A 87 1.00 10.48 10.39
C VAL A 87 0.69 10.40 11.90
N LEU A 88 -0.09 9.40 12.31
CA LEU A 88 -0.29 9.08 13.74
C LEU A 88 0.79 8.12 14.24
N TYR A 89 1.15 7.14 13.42
CA TYR A 89 2.20 6.18 13.74
C TYR A 89 3.07 5.95 12.49
N PRO A 90 4.40 6.21 12.55
CA PRO A 90 5.32 5.95 11.44
C PRO A 90 5.29 4.48 11.01
N GLN A 91 5.71 4.18 9.79
CA GLN A 91 5.68 2.81 9.30
C GLN A 91 6.52 1.88 10.19
N PHE A 92 5.99 0.70 10.48
CA PHE A 92 6.62 -0.36 11.27
C PHE A 92 6.29 -1.72 10.64
N GLN A 93 7.03 -2.77 11.01
CA GLN A 93 6.79 -4.14 10.56
C GLN A 93 6.38 -5.01 11.73
N VAL A 94 5.31 -5.78 11.54
CA VAL A 94 4.87 -6.86 12.43
C VAL A 94 5.22 -8.19 11.81
N SER A 95 5.67 -9.12 12.64
CA SER A 95 5.85 -10.52 12.30
C SER A 95 4.87 -11.40 13.09
N GLY A 96 4.24 -12.37 12.43
CA GLY A 96 3.22 -13.25 13.00
C GLY A 96 1.81 -13.01 12.44
N PHE A 97 0.93 -13.99 12.63
CA PHE A 97 -0.45 -13.98 12.13
C PHE A 97 -1.46 -13.68 13.25
N GLY A 98 -2.64 -13.20 12.87
CA GLY A 98 -3.77 -13.06 13.79
C GLY A 98 -3.81 -11.70 14.49
N ASP A 99 -4.33 -11.69 15.72
CA ASP A 99 -4.67 -10.45 16.43
C ASP A 99 -3.41 -9.67 16.83
N PHE A 100 -3.30 -8.41 16.37
CA PHE A 100 -2.25 -7.47 16.72
C PHE A 100 -2.85 -6.19 17.31
N CYS A 101 -2.38 -5.73 18.46
CA CYS A 101 -2.73 -4.44 19.02
C CYS A 101 -1.55 -3.47 18.99
N LEU A 102 -1.74 -2.34 18.31
CA LEU A 102 -0.94 -1.14 18.50
C LEU A 102 -1.56 -0.35 19.68
N GLY A 103 -1.00 -0.51 20.87
CA GLY A 103 -1.68 -0.14 22.13
C GLY A 103 -1.92 1.35 22.37
N ASP A 104 -1.03 2.22 21.90
CA ASP A 104 -1.11 3.65 22.17
C ASP A 104 -0.85 4.46 20.89
N VAL A 105 -1.94 4.95 20.29
CA VAL A 105 -1.94 5.88 19.15
C VAL A 105 -2.57 7.19 19.60
N SER A 106 -1.76 8.21 19.85
CA SER A 106 -2.19 9.53 20.30
C SER A 106 -2.40 10.50 19.13
N ILE A 107 -3.25 11.51 19.32
CA ILE A 107 -3.46 12.56 18.32
C ILE A 107 -2.43 13.67 18.54
N PRO A 108 -1.64 14.08 17.53
CA PRO A 108 -0.62 15.11 17.69
C PRO A 108 -1.20 16.45 18.20
N SER A 109 -0.63 16.96 19.29
CA SER A 109 -1.08 18.22 19.93
C SER A 109 -0.99 19.43 19.00
N SER A 110 -0.11 19.40 18.00
CA SER A 110 0.02 20.42 16.95
C SER A 110 -1.24 20.61 16.09
N LEU A 111 -2.18 19.66 16.10
CA LEU A 111 -3.46 19.79 15.40
C LEU A 111 -4.48 20.65 16.14
N ASN A 112 -4.28 20.93 17.44
CA ASN A 112 -5.18 21.74 18.27
C ASN A 112 -6.65 21.25 18.25
N VAL A 113 -6.86 19.93 18.13
CA VAL A 113 -8.20 19.31 18.19
C VAL A 113 -8.81 19.44 19.59
N THR A 114 -10.14 19.48 19.67
CA THR A 114 -10.89 19.53 20.93
C THR A 114 -11.80 18.31 21.07
N ASP A 115 -12.31 18.09 22.29
CA ASP A 115 -13.39 17.13 22.56
C ASP A 115 -14.56 17.32 21.57
N GLY A 116 -15.07 16.21 21.04
CA GLY A 116 -16.12 16.17 20.01
C GLY A 116 -15.62 16.42 18.57
N THR A 117 -14.32 16.66 18.35
CA THR A 117 -13.79 16.82 16.97
C THR A 117 -13.96 15.51 16.21
N LYS A 118 -14.66 15.55 15.07
CA LYS A 118 -14.77 14.39 14.18
C LYS A 118 -13.50 14.21 13.36
N ALA A 119 -13.09 12.96 13.17
CA ALA A 119 -11.99 12.60 12.31
C ALA A 119 -12.18 11.20 11.71
N SER A 120 -11.30 10.83 10.79
CA SER A 120 -11.17 9.48 10.24
C SER A 120 -9.73 9.03 10.39
N ILE A 121 -9.52 7.77 10.81
CA ILE A 121 -8.20 7.12 10.88
C ILE A 121 -8.13 6.10 9.74
N GLN A 122 -7.04 6.11 8.99
CA GLN A 122 -6.71 5.14 7.94
C GLN A 122 -5.54 4.28 8.42
N VAL A 123 -5.69 2.96 8.30
CA VAL A 123 -4.59 2.00 8.41
C VAL A 123 -4.24 1.55 7.01
N ILE A 124 -2.96 1.64 6.67
CA ILE A 124 -2.40 1.11 5.42
C ILE A 124 -1.51 -0.07 5.79
N THR A 125 -1.63 -1.19 5.08
CA THR A 125 -0.72 -2.32 5.20
C THR A 125 -0.13 -2.75 3.86
N ASN A 126 1.01 -3.43 3.91
CA ASN A 126 1.65 -4.07 2.76
C ASN A 126 2.57 -5.21 3.26
N ALA A 127 2.55 -6.39 2.62
CA ALA A 127 3.48 -7.49 2.89
C ALA A 127 4.33 -7.94 1.69
N HIS A 128 3.85 -7.66 0.48
CA HIS A 128 4.46 -8.01 -0.79
C HIS A 128 4.30 -6.76 -1.65
N GLY A 129 5.37 -6.26 -2.29
CA GLY A 129 5.42 -4.93 -2.93
C GLY A 129 4.36 -4.60 -4.01
N GLU A 130 3.44 -5.51 -4.26
CA GLU A 130 2.21 -5.40 -5.06
C GLU A 130 1.14 -4.47 -4.40
N GLY A 131 1.52 -3.23 -4.06
CA GLY A 131 0.59 -2.20 -3.57
C GLY A 131 0.14 -2.32 -2.11
N GLY A 132 -0.49 -1.25 -1.63
CA GLY A 132 -1.04 -1.17 -0.27
C GLY A 132 -2.50 -1.60 -0.18
N LEU A 133 -2.88 -2.07 1.01
CA LEU A 133 -4.23 -2.41 1.43
C LEU A 133 -4.73 -1.39 2.45
N TYR A 134 -6.01 -1.00 2.37
CA TYR A 134 -6.54 0.14 3.12
C TYR A 134 -7.83 -0.21 3.88
N GLN A 135 -7.88 0.18 5.14
CA GLN A 135 -9.13 0.26 5.91
C GLN A 135 -9.20 1.56 6.70
N CYS A 136 -10.41 2.08 6.85
CA CYS A 136 -10.69 3.30 7.59
C CYS A 136 -11.67 3.04 8.73
N THR A 137 -11.58 3.87 9.78
CA THR A 137 -12.57 3.99 10.84
C THR A 137 -12.90 5.46 11.08
N ASP A 138 -14.15 5.75 11.45
CA ASP A 138 -14.59 7.11 11.76
C ASP A 138 -14.76 7.29 13.27
N VAL A 139 -14.14 8.36 13.80
CA VAL A 139 -14.03 8.60 15.23
C VAL A 139 -14.54 9.98 15.65
N ASN A 140 -15.05 10.06 16.88
CA ASN A 140 -15.14 11.31 17.63
C ASN A 140 -13.93 11.36 18.56
N LEU A 141 -13.10 12.38 18.41
CA LEU A 141 -11.97 12.61 19.30
C LEU A 141 -12.48 13.13 20.64
N VAL A 142 -12.09 12.48 21.73
CA VAL A 142 -12.56 12.81 23.09
C VAL A 142 -11.41 13.02 24.07
N ASN A 143 -11.63 13.83 25.09
CA ASN A 143 -10.69 14.02 26.20
C ASN A 143 -10.70 12.84 27.20
N THR A 144 -11.76 12.03 27.19
CA THR A 144 -11.94 10.89 28.10
C THR A 144 -11.13 9.67 27.62
N PRO A 145 -10.19 9.13 28.43
CA PRO A 145 -9.50 7.88 28.11
C PRO A 145 -10.46 6.68 28.04
N LEU A 146 -10.06 5.61 27.35
CA LEU A 146 -10.77 4.32 27.44
C LEU A 146 -10.81 3.83 28.90
N SER A 147 -11.89 3.16 29.28
CA SER A 147 -11.89 2.38 30.53
C SER A 147 -10.90 1.21 30.41
N GLN A 148 -10.36 0.73 31.53
CA GLN A 148 -9.46 -0.42 31.53
C GLN A 148 -10.11 -1.67 30.91
N SER A 149 -11.42 -1.86 31.11
CA SER A 149 -12.21 -2.93 30.50
C SER A 149 -12.33 -2.78 28.98
N ASP A 150 -12.57 -1.57 28.48
CA ASP A 150 -12.66 -1.33 27.03
C ASP A 150 -11.31 -1.50 26.38
N TYR A 151 -10.24 -0.97 26.99
CA TYR A 151 -8.88 -1.15 26.51
C TYR A 151 -8.51 -2.64 26.44
N THR A 152 -8.72 -3.39 27.52
CA THR A 152 -8.40 -4.83 27.58
C THR A 152 -9.25 -5.66 26.61
N THR A 153 -10.47 -5.21 26.30
CA THR A 153 -11.34 -5.87 25.32
C THR A 153 -10.85 -5.64 23.89
N ASN A 154 -10.39 -4.42 23.60
CA ASN A 154 -10.03 -3.92 22.27
C ASN A 154 -8.51 -3.82 22.02
N CYS A 155 -7.68 -4.44 22.85
CA CYS A 155 -6.24 -4.50 22.68
C CYS A 155 -5.67 -5.85 23.11
N LYS A 156 -5.47 -6.74 22.13
CA LYS A 156 -5.02 -8.11 22.30
C LYS A 156 -3.99 -8.47 21.24
N ASN A 157 -2.96 -9.19 21.67
CA ASN A 157 -1.94 -9.78 20.82
C ASN A 157 -2.08 -11.31 20.83
N GLY A 158 -2.03 -11.93 19.65
CA GLY A 158 -2.00 -13.37 19.47
C GLY A 158 -0.65 -13.99 19.83
N THR A 159 -0.62 -15.32 19.97
CA THR A 159 0.62 -16.05 20.24
C THR A 159 1.58 -15.94 19.06
N GLY A 160 2.82 -15.51 19.33
CA GLY A 160 3.87 -15.44 18.31
C GLY A 160 3.82 -14.21 17.40
N ILE A 161 2.99 -13.21 17.73
CA ILE A 161 2.99 -11.91 17.05
C ILE A 161 3.93 -10.93 17.76
N SER A 162 4.69 -10.14 16.99
CA SER A 162 5.62 -9.15 17.53
C SER A 162 5.95 -8.05 16.52
N VAL A 163 6.25 -6.85 17.00
CA VAL A 163 6.87 -5.81 16.17
C VAL A 163 8.33 -6.24 15.92
N SER A 164 8.71 -6.33 14.66
CA SER A 164 10.05 -6.77 14.23
C SER A 164 10.93 -5.63 13.73
N GLN A 165 10.34 -4.52 13.27
CA GLN A 165 11.04 -3.27 12.92
C GLN A 165 10.13 -2.07 13.21
N GLU A 166 10.70 -0.93 13.57
CA GLU A 166 9.98 0.32 13.85
C GLU A 166 10.60 1.50 13.08
N ASN A 167 9.86 2.60 12.94
CA ASN A 167 10.33 3.86 12.35
C ASN A 167 10.92 3.72 10.94
N ILE A 168 10.34 2.82 10.14
CA ILE A 168 10.70 2.61 8.73
C ILE A 168 10.30 3.86 7.94
N SER A 169 11.20 4.40 7.13
CA SER A 169 10.91 5.57 6.29
C SER A 169 9.86 5.25 5.22
N GLY A 170 8.97 6.21 4.95
CA GLY A 170 7.95 6.12 3.88
C GLY A 170 6.59 5.59 4.36
N ASN A 171 5.83 5.05 3.41
CA ASN A 171 4.46 4.54 3.57
C ASN A 171 4.44 3.08 3.07
N PRO A 172 3.71 2.14 3.72
CA PRO A 172 3.53 0.76 3.22
C PRO A 172 3.11 0.65 1.74
N ASN A 173 2.31 1.57 1.21
CA ASN A 173 1.91 1.56 -0.22
C ASN A 173 3.04 2.03 -1.16
N SER A 174 4.15 2.58 -0.65
CA SER A 174 5.26 3.02 -1.49
C SER A 174 6.08 1.80 -1.93
N THR A 175 6.02 1.48 -3.23
CA THR A 175 6.98 0.57 -3.84
C THR A 175 8.37 1.17 -3.72
N SER A 176 9.17 0.61 -2.80
CA SER A 176 10.62 0.82 -2.80
C SER A 176 11.16 0.37 -4.14
N THR A 177 11.48 1.32 -5.02
CA THR A 177 12.32 1.07 -6.19
C THR A 177 13.71 0.72 -5.70
N SER A 178 13.90 -0.57 -5.38
CA SER A 178 15.22 -1.16 -5.23
C SER A 178 15.98 -0.92 -6.53
N ALA A 179 16.78 0.14 -6.54
CA ALA A 179 17.65 0.48 -7.64
C ALA A 179 18.72 -0.61 -7.71
N SER A 180 18.42 -1.68 -8.47
CA SER A 180 19.40 -2.65 -8.94
C SER A 180 20.40 -1.91 -9.82
N GLY A 181 21.42 -1.35 -9.17
CA GLY A 181 22.52 -0.61 -9.77
C GLY A 181 23.42 -1.53 -10.58
N SER A 182 22.93 -1.97 -11.73
CA SER A 182 23.74 -2.60 -12.77
C SER A 182 24.56 -1.53 -13.49
N ALA A 183 25.61 -1.06 -12.82
CA ALA A 183 26.63 -0.23 -13.43
C ALA A 183 27.43 -1.06 -14.46
N ALA A 184 27.11 -0.87 -15.74
CA ALA A 184 27.87 -1.41 -16.86
C ALA A 184 28.09 -0.30 -17.90
N ALA A 185 28.92 0.69 -17.54
CA ALA A 185 29.42 1.65 -18.50
C ALA A 185 30.42 0.94 -19.45
N SER A 186 30.04 0.78 -20.71
CA SER A 186 30.94 0.25 -21.75
C SER A 186 32.12 1.21 -21.95
N PRO A 187 33.37 0.72 -22.06
CA PRO A 187 34.53 1.58 -22.23
C PRO A 187 34.59 2.16 -23.64
N THR A 188 34.86 3.46 -23.70
CA THR A 188 35.16 4.19 -24.94
C THR A 188 36.50 3.72 -25.52
N ALA A 189 36.55 3.42 -26.82
CA ALA A 189 37.79 3.32 -27.59
C ALA A 189 37.74 4.31 -28.77
N SER A 190 38.85 4.98 -29.07
CA SER A 190 38.90 6.05 -30.09
C SER A 190 40.26 6.15 -30.77
N SER A 191 40.24 6.53 -32.06
CA SER A 191 41.40 6.77 -32.98
C SER A 191 42.22 5.51 -33.35
N THR A 192 42.81 5.32 -34.55
CA THR A 192 43.03 6.16 -35.77
C THR A 192 43.18 5.18 -36.98
N SER A 193 43.34 5.48 -38.28
CA SER A 193 43.47 6.70 -39.12
C SER A 193 43.28 6.38 -40.63
N GLY A 194 42.73 7.30 -41.43
CA GLY A 194 42.81 7.29 -42.91
C GLY A 194 41.69 6.50 -43.64
N ALA A 195 41.26 6.85 -44.86
CA ALA A 195 41.64 7.96 -45.74
C ALA A 195 40.46 8.42 -46.62
N SER A 196 40.63 9.55 -47.31
CA SER A 196 39.62 10.24 -48.12
C SER A 196 39.31 9.56 -49.47
N GLN A 197 38.03 9.60 -49.91
CA GLN A 197 37.63 10.29 -51.16
C GLN A 197 36.10 10.34 -51.36
N ALA A 198 35.66 11.27 -52.18
CA ALA A 198 34.24 11.49 -52.52
C ALA A 198 33.94 11.09 -53.98
N LYS A 199 32.69 10.70 -54.27
CA LYS A 199 31.83 11.18 -55.39
C LYS A 199 30.87 10.11 -55.95
N ALA A 200 29.62 10.56 -56.09
CA ALA A 200 28.74 10.44 -57.27
C ALA A 200 27.93 9.16 -57.61
N ALA A 201 26.70 9.46 -58.03
CA ALA A 201 25.90 8.85 -59.11
C ALA A 201 25.07 7.58 -58.84
N SER A 202 23.76 7.84 -58.69
CA SER A 202 22.60 7.16 -59.29
C SER A 202 22.82 5.89 -60.14
N TRP A 203 21.97 4.89 -59.90
CA TRP A 203 21.18 4.25 -60.98
C TRP A 203 19.73 4.00 -60.52
N VAL A 204 18.80 4.04 -61.48
CA VAL A 204 17.34 3.93 -61.33
C VAL A 204 16.88 2.54 -61.79
N LEU A 205 15.73 2.05 -61.28
CA LEU A 205 14.71 1.13 -61.85
C LEU A 205 14.05 0.32 -60.70
N GLY A 206 12.75 0.03 -60.63
CA GLY A 206 11.60 0.35 -61.51
C GLY A 206 10.48 -0.71 -61.36
N ALA A 207 9.21 -0.33 -61.62
CA ALA A 207 7.95 -1.14 -61.53
C ALA A 207 7.43 -1.46 -60.10
N VAL A 208 6.20 -1.19 -59.63
CA VAL A 208 4.82 -0.86 -60.17
C VAL A 208 3.85 -2.06 -60.31
N GLY A 209 2.69 -1.96 -59.63
CA GLY A 209 1.46 -2.74 -59.87
C GLY A 209 1.36 -4.07 -59.09
N VAL A 210 0.19 -4.59 -58.69
CA VAL A 210 -1.20 -4.31 -59.14
C VAL A 210 -2.22 -4.49 -57.98
N VAL A 211 -3.07 -3.46 -57.82
CA VAL A 211 -4.53 -3.45 -57.56
C VAL A 211 -5.22 -4.73 -57.03
N GLY A 212 -5.97 -4.59 -55.94
CA GLY A 212 -6.93 -5.59 -55.46
C GLY A 212 -8.31 -5.49 -56.13
N LEU A 213 -9.10 -6.56 -56.03
CA LEU A 213 -10.48 -6.63 -56.53
C LEU A 213 -11.41 -7.19 -55.44
N ALA A 214 -12.63 -6.64 -55.37
CA ALA A 214 -13.68 -7.05 -54.44
C ALA A 214 -14.86 -7.71 -55.19
N MET A 215 -15.92 -8.03 -54.44
CA MET A 215 -17.17 -8.70 -54.84
C MET A 215 -17.02 -10.24 -54.97
N LEU A 216 -17.95 -11.06 -54.48
CA LEU A 216 -19.32 -10.81 -53.99
C LEU A 216 -19.49 -11.09 -52.49
#